data_AF-A0A5C1DLR7-F1
#
_entry.id   AF-A0A5C1DLR7-F1
#
_cell.length_a   1.000
_cell.length_b   1.000
_cell.length_c   1.000
_cell.angle_alpha   90.00
_cell.angle_beta   90.00
_cell.angle_gamma   90.00
#
_symmetry.space_group_name_H-M   'P 1'
#
loop_
_entity.id
_entity.type
_entity.pdbx_description
1 polymer ?
#
loop_
_entity_poly.entity_id
_entity_poly.type
_entity_poly.pdbx_seq_one_letter_code
_entity_poly.pdbx_strand_id
1 'polypeptide(L)'
;MGRQSAECRRQHHHTRLYQRGPPRRRQRPSRMGRQRHDGPERPARLLPARRHAQPRRRQRRQDAAGAALQLDGQRSRLMKRLAGFTLLEMMITLLVLAVGVLGLLRLQTELLHSQIAANDYNTATNLAQAVLEERHSGAQLSCLGASYAPYQSSGPLARFQCLSAAAGGMLTVRMRWTDSQGDANELSLSAPILLQTAPPPK
;
A
#
# COMPACT_ATOMS: atom_id res chain seq x y z
N MET A 1 -49.55 -0.03 -2.64
CA MET A 1 -48.47 -0.72 -1.90
C MET A 1 -47.45 0.33 -1.49
N GLY A 2 -47.31 0.61 -0.19
CA GLY A 2 -46.34 1.60 0.29
C GLY A 2 -44.93 1.04 0.35
N ARG A 3 -43.92 1.88 0.12
CA ARG A 3 -42.51 1.58 0.44
C ARG A 3 -42.04 2.49 1.55
N GLN A 4 -41.33 1.89 2.50
CA GLN A 4 -40.96 2.51 3.78
C GLN A 4 -39.82 3.51 3.58
N SER A 5 -39.89 4.64 4.28
CA SER A 5 -38.83 5.65 4.31
C SER A 5 -37.70 5.16 5.22
N ALA A 6 -36.48 5.04 4.67
CA ALA A 6 -35.29 4.76 5.47
C ALA A 6 -34.74 6.06 6.08
N GLU A 7 -34.94 6.20 7.39
CA GLU A 7 -34.57 7.39 8.16
C GLU A 7 -33.07 7.39 8.51
N CYS A 8 -32.27 8.16 7.77
CA CYS A 8 -30.81 8.15 7.94
C CYS A 8 -30.35 9.04 9.11
N ARG A 9 -29.92 8.38 10.18
CA ARG A 9 -29.54 8.95 11.48
C ARG A 9 -28.18 9.65 11.42
N ARG A 10 -28.15 10.99 11.50
CA ARG A 10 -26.89 11.78 11.57
C ARG A 10 -26.04 11.35 12.78
N GLN A 11 -24.82 10.89 12.53
CA GLN A 11 -23.76 10.79 13.54
C GLN A 11 -22.75 11.91 13.31
N HIS A 12 -22.54 12.75 14.32
CA HIS A 12 -21.53 13.80 14.31
C HIS A 12 -20.17 13.23 14.75
N HIS A 13 -19.19 13.17 13.85
CA HIS A 13 -17.80 12.91 14.20
C HIS A 13 -16.93 14.14 13.95
N HIS A 14 -16.42 14.72 15.05
CA HIS A 14 -15.35 15.72 15.02
C HIS A 14 -14.02 15.04 14.67
N THR A 15 -13.33 15.53 13.64
CA THR A 15 -11.93 15.16 13.38
C THR A 15 -11.01 16.34 13.71
N ARG A 16 -10.10 16.14 14.66
CA ARG A 16 -9.16 17.16 15.14
C ARG A 16 -7.98 17.34 14.19
N LEU A 17 -7.43 18.55 14.21
CA LEU A 17 -6.17 18.99 13.60
C LEU A 17 -5.00 18.03 13.91
N TYR A 18 -4.16 17.76 12.91
CA TYR A 18 -2.75 17.40 13.14
C TYR A 18 -1.84 17.99 12.06
N GLN A 19 -1.06 19.00 12.45
CA GLN A 19 0.12 19.45 11.70
C GLN A 19 1.26 18.44 11.88
N ARG A 20 2.06 18.20 10.84
CA ARG A 20 3.42 17.64 10.97
C ARG A 20 4.31 18.11 9.82
N GLY A 21 5.27 18.99 10.11
CA GLY A 21 6.32 19.40 9.17
C GLY A 21 7.52 18.45 9.18
N PRO A 22 8.30 18.37 8.08
CA PRO A 22 9.49 17.52 8.00
C PRO A 22 10.77 18.19 8.58
N PRO A 23 11.66 17.43 9.26
CA PRO A 23 12.91 17.96 9.81
C PRO A 23 14.09 17.97 8.80
N ARG A 24 15.17 18.62 9.23
CA ARG A 24 16.29 19.06 8.37
C ARG A 24 17.29 17.99 7.92
N ARG A 25 17.67 18.12 6.65
CA ARG A 25 18.95 17.79 6.00
C ARG A 25 20.18 17.95 6.93
N ARG A 26 21.05 16.93 7.01
CA ARG A 26 22.46 17.06 7.46
C ARG A 26 23.39 16.32 6.48
N GLN A 27 24.52 16.95 6.18
CA GLN A 27 25.60 16.44 5.32
C GLN A 27 26.71 15.81 6.18
N ARG A 28 27.49 14.87 5.62
CA ARG A 28 28.96 15.00 5.51
C ARG A 28 29.62 13.87 4.67
N PRO A 29 30.83 14.08 4.12
CA PRO A 29 31.47 13.17 3.14
C PRO A 29 32.75 12.46 3.64
N SER A 30 33.19 11.44 2.88
CA SER A 30 34.57 10.86 2.79
C SER A 30 34.55 9.98 1.52
N ARG A 31 35.41 10.04 0.50
CA ARG A 31 36.80 10.49 0.22
C ARG A 31 37.90 9.54 0.74
N MET A 32 38.82 9.20 -0.18
CA MET A 32 39.94 8.24 -0.10
C MET A 32 39.53 6.75 -0.15
N GLY A 33 40.33 5.84 -0.71
CA GLY A 33 41.63 6.04 -1.37
C GLY A 33 42.21 4.73 -1.91
N ARG A 34 42.73 4.76 -3.14
CA ARG A 34 43.36 3.66 -3.89
C ARG A 34 44.80 3.42 -3.38
N GLN A 35 45.28 2.17 -3.28
CA GLN A 35 46.61 1.73 -3.78
C GLN A 35 46.94 0.24 -3.48
N ARG A 36 47.85 -0.32 -4.30
CA ARG A 36 48.48 -1.66 -4.22
C ARG A 36 50.00 -1.47 -4.01
N HIS A 37 50.69 -2.44 -3.41
CA HIS A 37 52.08 -2.89 -3.67
C HIS A 37 52.23 -4.26 -2.97
N ASP A 38 52.83 -5.35 -3.49
CA ASP A 38 54.10 -5.64 -4.20
C ASP A 38 55.37 -5.69 -3.33
N GLY A 39 56.06 -6.84 -3.32
CA GLY A 39 57.52 -6.92 -3.09
C GLY A 39 58.03 -7.58 -1.80
N PRO A 40 59.33 -8.00 -1.75
CA PRO A 40 59.65 -9.43 -1.52
C PRO A 40 60.81 -9.78 -0.55
N GLU A 41 60.96 -11.09 -0.29
CA GLU A 41 62.17 -11.90 0.06
C GLU A 41 63.27 -11.49 1.10
N ARG A 42 63.51 -12.41 2.08
CA ARG A 42 64.82 -12.93 2.61
C ARG A 42 65.77 -12.02 3.45
N PRO A 43 66.83 -12.56 4.13
CA PRO A 43 67.00 -13.88 4.80
C PRO A 43 67.71 -13.86 6.21
N ALA A 44 67.64 -15.01 6.91
CA ALA A 44 68.59 -15.65 7.84
C ALA A 44 69.56 -14.88 8.80
N ARG A 45 69.60 -15.32 10.09
CA ARG A 45 70.83 -15.29 10.93
C ARG A 45 70.89 -16.41 11.99
N LEU A 46 72.12 -16.78 12.34
CA LEU A 46 72.59 -18.02 12.97
C LEU A 46 72.33 -18.22 14.50
N LEU A 47 72.27 -19.53 14.85
CA LEU A 47 72.72 -20.28 16.06
C LEU A 47 73.76 -19.61 17.00
N PRO A 48 73.93 -20.04 18.30
CA PRO A 48 73.91 -21.43 18.83
C PRO A 48 73.07 -21.59 20.15
N ALA A 49 73.17 -22.58 21.07
CA ALA A 49 74.13 -23.67 21.35
C ALA A 49 73.59 -24.89 22.17
N ARG A 50 74.53 -25.79 22.57
CA ARG A 50 74.61 -26.80 23.67
C ARG A 50 73.59 -26.75 24.83
N ARG A 51 73.31 -27.82 25.61
CA ARG A 51 73.43 -29.31 25.59
C ARG A 51 73.06 -29.79 27.03
N HIS A 52 72.64 -31.05 27.18
CA HIS A 52 72.38 -31.85 28.41
C HIS A 52 70.93 -31.77 28.94
N ALA A 53 70.06 -32.78 28.80
CA ALA A 53 70.12 -34.22 29.14
C ALA A 53 69.69 -34.55 30.58
N GLN A 54 68.44 -35.00 30.76
CA GLN A 54 68.09 -36.20 31.55
C GLN A 54 66.65 -36.68 31.26
N PRO A 55 66.33 -37.98 31.42
CA PRO A 55 65.05 -38.54 31.01
C PRO A 55 64.08 -38.79 32.19
N ARG A 56 62.94 -38.09 32.23
CA ARG A 56 61.73 -38.57 32.94
C ARG A 56 60.68 -39.05 31.94
N ARG A 57 60.93 -40.27 31.44
CA ARG A 57 59.98 -41.09 30.68
C ARG A 57 59.12 -41.87 31.70
N ARG A 58 57.82 -42.07 31.40
CA ARG A 58 56.74 -42.62 32.25
C ARG A 58 56.06 -41.56 33.16
N GLN A 59 54.80 -41.82 33.54
CA GLN A 59 53.90 -40.95 34.32
C GLN A 59 53.36 -39.64 33.70
N ARG A 60 53.28 -39.49 32.37
CA ARG A 60 52.48 -38.38 31.76
C ARG A 60 51.89 -38.69 30.38
N ARG A 61 51.36 -39.90 30.20
CA ARG A 61 50.81 -40.39 28.92
C ARG A 61 49.38 -40.93 28.98
N GLN A 62 48.70 -40.85 30.12
CA GLN A 62 47.32 -41.34 30.28
C GLN A 62 46.31 -40.18 30.33
N ASP A 63 46.61 -39.08 31.03
CA ASP A 63 45.66 -37.96 31.20
C ASP A 63 45.42 -37.16 29.91
N ALA A 64 46.41 -37.09 29.02
CA ALA A 64 46.28 -36.42 27.72
C ALA A 64 45.46 -37.22 26.69
N ALA A 65 45.28 -38.53 26.90
CA ALA A 65 44.52 -39.38 25.98
C ALA A 65 42.99 -39.24 26.18
N GLY A 66 42.54 -38.98 27.40
CA GLY A 66 41.12 -38.77 27.70
C GLY A 66 40.56 -37.47 27.12
N ALA A 67 41.31 -36.36 27.25
CA ALA A 67 40.85 -35.04 26.82
C ALA A 67 40.74 -34.91 25.28
N ALA A 68 41.58 -35.61 24.51
CA ALA A 68 41.57 -35.54 23.05
C ALA A 68 40.36 -36.27 22.41
N LEU A 69 39.85 -37.34 23.03
CA LEU A 69 38.75 -38.14 22.49
C LEU A 69 37.36 -37.49 22.67
N GLN A 70 37.24 -36.47 23.53
CA GLN A 70 35.94 -35.90 23.91
C GLN A 70 35.49 -34.72 23.01
N LEU A 71 36.43 -34.06 22.31
CA LEU A 71 36.13 -32.89 21.47
C LEU A 71 35.57 -33.24 20.07
N ASP A 72 35.90 -34.41 19.51
CA ASP A 72 35.34 -34.85 18.21
C ASP A 72 33.88 -35.33 18.33
N GLY A 73 33.52 -35.97 19.45
CA GLY A 73 32.15 -36.42 19.73
C GLY A 73 31.12 -35.29 19.91
N GLN A 74 31.57 -34.04 20.06
CA GLN A 74 30.70 -32.86 20.08
C GLN A 74 30.51 -32.24 18.69
N ARG A 75 31.57 -32.17 17.87
CA ARG A 75 31.46 -31.67 16.48
C ARG A 75 30.60 -32.59 15.59
N SER A 76 30.71 -33.91 15.76
CA SER A 76 29.90 -34.89 15.01
C SER A 76 28.38 -34.75 15.27
N ARG A 77 27.98 -34.28 16.46
CA ARG A 77 26.55 -34.06 16.80
C ARG A 77 25.95 -32.79 16.18
N LEU A 78 26.77 -31.77 15.92
CA LEU A 78 26.35 -30.54 15.22
C LEU A 78 26.13 -30.76 13.71
N MET A 79 26.82 -31.72 13.10
CA MET A 79 26.75 -31.99 11.65
C MET A 79 25.60 -32.93 11.22
N LYS A 80 24.85 -33.51 12.16
CA LYS A 80 23.88 -34.59 11.88
C LYS A 80 22.47 -34.17 11.45
N ARG A 81 22.26 -32.89 11.07
CA ARG A 81 20.93 -32.38 10.63
C ARG A 81 20.97 -31.47 9.40
N LEU A 82 21.91 -31.68 8.47
CA LEU A 82 21.68 -31.26 7.08
C LEU A 82 20.73 -32.28 6.41
N ALA A 83 19.47 -32.27 6.83
CA ALA A 83 18.40 -32.90 6.08
C ALA A 83 18.19 -32.08 4.80
N GLY A 84 18.63 -32.62 3.65
CA GLY A 84 18.39 -31.96 2.37
C GLY A 84 16.89 -31.91 2.08
N PHE A 85 16.40 -30.75 1.65
CA PHE A 85 15.05 -30.58 1.16
C PHE A 85 14.73 -31.66 0.13
N THR A 86 13.65 -32.40 0.34
CA THR A 86 13.24 -33.41 -0.64
C THR A 86 12.66 -32.73 -1.88
N LEU A 87 12.78 -33.35 -3.06
CA LEU A 87 12.17 -32.83 -4.28
C LEU A 87 10.65 -32.64 -4.11
N LEU A 88 10.01 -33.56 -3.38
CA LEU A 88 8.60 -33.53 -3.02
C LEU A 88 8.24 -32.32 -2.13
N GLU A 89 9.09 -31.97 -1.16
CA GLU A 89 8.91 -30.79 -0.30
C GLU A 89 8.93 -29.49 -1.13
N MET A 90 9.86 -29.38 -2.08
CA MET A 90 9.89 -28.23 -3.01
C MET A 90 8.70 -28.20 -3.98
N MET A 91 8.16 -29.35 -4.38
CA MET A 91 6.90 -29.37 -5.15
C MET A 91 5.70 -28.89 -4.31
N ILE A 92 5.64 -29.27 -3.03
CA ILE A 92 4.57 -28.81 -2.12
C ILE A 92 4.70 -27.31 -1.86
N THR A 93 5.89 -26.77 -1.62
CA THR A 93 6.05 -25.32 -1.40
C THR A 93 5.66 -24.51 -2.63
N LEU A 94 6.02 -24.96 -3.84
CA LEU A 94 5.59 -24.32 -5.09
C LEU A 94 4.06 -24.40 -5.31
N LEU A 95 3.43 -25.52 -4.97
CA LEU A 95 1.98 -25.68 -5.07
C LEU A 95 1.24 -24.74 -4.08
N VAL A 96 1.66 -24.72 -2.82
CA VAL A 96 1.09 -23.83 -1.79
C VAL A 96 1.31 -22.36 -2.16
N LEU A 97 2.50 -22.01 -2.68
CA LEU A 97 2.79 -20.67 -3.18
C LEU A 97 1.87 -20.27 -4.34
N ALA A 98 1.67 -21.15 -5.33
CA ALA A 98 0.79 -20.88 -6.46
C ALA A 98 -0.66 -20.64 -6.03
N VAL A 99 -1.20 -21.48 -5.13
CA VAL A 99 -2.54 -21.30 -4.55
C VAL A 99 -2.61 -19.99 -3.74
N GLY A 100 -1.57 -19.66 -2.98
CA GLY A 100 -1.48 -18.40 -2.24
C GLY A 100 -1.52 -17.16 -3.14
N VAL A 101 -0.79 -17.17 -4.25
CA VAL A 101 -0.79 -16.07 -5.25
C VAL A 101 -2.15 -15.96 -5.94
N LEU A 102 -2.78 -17.08 -6.31
CA LEU A 102 -4.14 -17.11 -6.87
C LEU A 102 -5.17 -16.48 -5.90
N GLY A 103 -5.07 -16.78 -4.61
CA GLY A 103 -5.90 -16.14 -3.57
C GLY A 103 -5.64 -14.64 -3.45
N LEU A 104 -4.37 -14.22 -3.49
CA LEU A 104 -4.00 -12.81 -3.38
C LEU A 104 -4.48 -11.96 -4.58
N LEU A 105 -4.46 -12.53 -5.79
CA LEU A 105 -4.98 -11.87 -7.01
C LEU A 105 -6.49 -11.59 -6.90
N ARG A 106 -7.27 -12.50 -6.32
CA ARG A 106 -8.71 -12.30 -6.07
C ARG A 106 -8.98 -11.17 -5.07
N LEU A 107 -8.13 -11.01 -4.05
CA LEU A 107 -8.26 -9.90 -3.10
C LEU A 107 -7.89 -8.55 -3.73
N GLN A 108 -6.92 -8.53 -4.67
CA GLN A 108 -6.57 -7.31 -5.40
C GLN A 108 -7.70 -6.79 -6.29
N THR A 109 -8.49 -7.67 -6.93
CA THR A 109 -9.63 -7.24 -7.76
C THR A 109 -10.72 -6.55 -6.95
N GLU A 110 -11.06 -7.06 -5.77
CA GLU A 110 -12.06 -6.43 -4.88
C GLU A 110 -11.63 -5.02 -4.41
N LEU A 111 -10.35 -4.86 -4.05
CA LEU A 111 -9.80 -3.57 -3.65
C LEU A 111 -9.78 -2.54 -4.78
N LEU A 112 -9.65 -2.96 -6.04
CA LEU A 112 -9.76 -2.06 -7.20
C LEU A 112 -11.20 -1.65 -7.46
N HIS A 113 -12.17 -2.56 -7.39
CA HIS A 113 -13.59 -2.23 -7.56
C HIS A 113 -14.07 -1.20 -6.53
N SER A 114 -13.68 -1.36 -5.25
CA SER A 114 -14.05 -0.39 -4.20
C SER A 114 -13.49 1.03 -4.45
N GLN A 115 -12.29 1.15 -5.01
CA GLN A 115 -11.70 2.45 -5.38
C GLN A 115 -12.41 3.10 -6.57
N ILE A 116 -12.76 2.31 -7.60
CA ILE A 116 -13.51 2.79 -8.77
C ILE A 116 -14.89 3.29 -8.33
N ALA A 117 -15.63 2.51 -7.55
CA ALA A 117 -16.94 2.90 -7.04
C ALA A 117 -16.86 4.20 -6.21
N ALA A 118 -15.90 4.32 -5.27
CA ALA A 118 -15.72 5.53 -4.48
C ALA A 118 -15.38 6.76 -5.34
N ASN A 119 -14.54 6.60 -6.37
CA ASN A 119 -14.22 7.66 -7.33
C ASN A 119 -15.45 8.09 -8.14
N ASP A 120 -16.30 7.14 -8.52
CA ASP A 120 -17.53 7.42 -9.27
C ASP A 120 -18.55 8.19 -8.43
N TYR A 121 -18.75 7.81 -7.16
CA TYR A 121 -19.58 8.58 -6.21
C TYR A 121 -19.04 9.99 -5.95
N ASN A 122 -17.71 10.15 -5.80
CA ASN A 122 -17.09 11.47 -5.66
C ASN A 122 -17.32 12.31 -6.92
N THR A 123 -17.15 11.72 -8.11
CA THR A 123 -17.40 12.39 -9.39
C THR A 123 -18.86 12.82 -9.51
N ALA A 124 -19.81 11.90 -9.29
CA ALA A 124 -21.24 12.19 -9.34
C ALA A 124 -21.66 13.29 -8.34
N THR A 125 -21.07 13.29 -7.14
CA THR A 125 -21.32 14.32 -6.12
C THR A 125 -20.82 15.69 -6.59
N ASN A 126 -19.59 15.77 -7.08
CA ASN A 126 -19.01 17.02 -7.59
C ASN A 126 -19.81 17.57 -8.79
N LEU A 127 -20.23 16.70 -9.72
CA LEU A 127 -21.07 17.10 -10.86
C LEU A 127 -22.45 17.60 -10.39
N ALA A 128 -23.09 16.90 -9.45
CA ALA A 128 -24.39 17.32 -8.93
C ALA A 128 -24.30 18.64 -8.14
N GLN A 129 -23.20 18.87 -7.42
CA GLN A 129 -22.91 20.16 -6.76
C GLN A 129 -22.70 21.28 -7.79
N ALA A 130 -21.94 21.04 -8.86
CA ALA A 130 -21.74 22.03 -9.93
C ALA A 130 -23.07 22.51 -10.54
N VAL A 131 -24.03 21.61 -10.78
CA VAL A 131 -25.39 21.98 -11.29
C VAL A 131 -26.20 22.78 -10.26
N LEU A 132 -26.02 22.53 -8.97
CA LEU A 132 -26.64 23.37 -7.92
C LEU A 132 -25.98 24.76 -7.87
N GLU A 133 -24.68 24.86 -8.12
CA GLU A 133 -23.93 26.12 -8.23
C GLU A 133 -24.27 26.90 -9.52
N GLU A 134 -24.52 26.24 -10.65
CA GLU A 134 -25.11 26.86 -11.86
C GLU A 134 -26.41 27.59 -11.50
N ARG A 135 -27.33 26.91 -10.78
CA ARG A 135 -28.58 27.55 -10.34
C ARG A 135 -28.33 28.71 -9.38
N HIS A 136 -27.36 28.60 -8.48
CA HIS A 136 -27.08 29.62 -7.48
C HIS A 136 -26.41 30.87 -8.08
N SER A 137 -25.54 30.68 -9.08
CA SER A 137 -24.90 31.76 -9.86
C SER A 137 -25.83 32.41 -10.89
N GLY A 138 -27.02 31.84 -11.12
CA GLY A 138 -27.97 32.32 -12.12
C GLY A 138 -27.62 31.90 -13.56
N ALA A 139 -26.70 30.95 -13.73
CA ALA A 139 -26.39 30.36 -15.01
C ALA A 139 -27.54 29.46 -15.52
N GLN A 140 -27.54 29.19 -16.82
CA GLN A 140 -28.42 28.19 -17.42
C GLN A 140 -28.01 26.79 -16.92
N LEU A 141 -28.98 26.00 -16.43
CA LEU A 141 -28.70 24.67 -15.91
C LEU A 141 -28.40 23.70 -17.06
N SER A 142 -27.27 22.99 -16.96
CA SER A 142 -26.77 22.06 -17.99
C SER A 142 -27.67 20.83 -18.22
N CYS A 143 -28.59 20.52 -17.30
CA CYS A 143 -29.44 19.33 -17.34
C CYS A 143 -30.87 19.56 -16.82
N LEU A 144 -31.49 20.70 -17.14
CA LEU A 144 -32.91 20.94 -16.86
C LEU A 144 -33.77 20.18 -17.88
N GLY A 145 -34.59 19.23 -17.42
CA GLY A 145 -35.41 18.42 -18.34
C GLY A 145 -36.25 17.33 -17.68
N ALA A 146 -37.08 16.68 -18.50
CA ALA A 146 -37.97 15.59 -18.08
C ALA A 146 -37.33 14.18 -18.13
N SER A 147 -36.14 14.06 -18.73
CA SER A 147 -35.41 12.81 -18.91
C SER A 147 -33.91 12.99 -18.62
N TYR A 148 -33.22 11.89 -18.32
CA TYR A 148 -31.76 11.90 -18.12
C TYR A 148 -31.04 12.23 -19.43
N ALA A 149 -30.18 13.24 -19.40
CA ALA A 149 -29.27 13.61 -20.49
C ALA A 149 -27.80 13.40 -20.03
N PRO A 150 -26.87 13.04 -20.93
CA PRO A 150 -25.46 12.95 -20.56
C PRO A 150 -24.95 14.33 -20.13
N TYR A 151 -24.19 14.40 -19.02
CA TYR A 151 -23.68 15.66 -18.47
C TYR A 151 -22.74 16.39 -19.46
N GLN A 152 -22.01 15.63 -20.27
CA GLN A 152 -21.22 16.13 -21.41
C GLN A 152 -21.42 15.21 -22.62
N SER A 153 -21.35 15.75 -23.83
CA SER A 153 -21.56 15.01 -25.07
C SER A 153 -20.43 14.04 -25.45
N SER A 154 -19.25 14.16 -24.83
CA SER A 154 -18.10 13.30 -25.09
C SER A 154 -17.15 13.22 -23.89
N GLY A 155 -16.16 12.33 -23.95
CA GLY A 155 -15.16 12.13 -22.90
C GLY A 155 -15.64 11.27 -21.73
N PRO A 156 -14.82 11.11 -20.67
CA PRO A 156 -15.09 10.17 -19.57
C PRO A 156 -16.29 10.55 -18.69
N LEU A 157 -16.76 11.79 -18.79
CA LEU A 157 -17.93 12.29 -18.06
C LEU A 157 -19.26 12.00 -18.78
N ALA A 158 -19.25 11.63 -20.06
CA ALA A 158 -20.47 11.34 -20.83
C ALA A 158 -21.28 10.14 -20.30
N ARG A 159 -20.65 9.25 -19.50
CA ARG A 159 -21.34 8.14 -18.80
C ARG A 159 -22.18 8.60 -17.61
N PHE A 160 -21.91 9.78 -17.05
CA PHE A 160 -22.74 10.40 -16.02
C PHE A 160 -23.86 11.16 -16.70
N GLN A 161 -25.09 10.82 -16.32
CA GLN A 161 -26.31 11.39 -16.86
C GLN A 161 -27.01 12.19 -15.78
N CYS A 162 -27.32 13.44 -16.06
CA CYS A 162 -28.00 14.33 -15.14
C CYS A 162 -29.48 14.49 -15.50
N LEU A 163 -30.31 14.63 -14.47
CA LEU A 163 -31.66 15.20 -14.54
C LEU A 163 -31.82 16.19 -13.39
N SER A 164 -32.23 17.42 -13.68
CA SER A 164 -32.53 18.42 -12.67
C SER A 164 -33.99 18.88 -12.76
N ALA A 165 -34.65 18.99 -11.60
CA ALA A 165 -36.05 19.36 -11.49
C ALA A 165 -36.26 20.33 -10.33
N ALA A 166 -36.98 21.42 -10.58
CA ALA A 166 -37.35 22.42 -9.58
C ALA A 166 -38.81 22.25 -9.18
N ALA A 167 -39.08 22.03 -7.88
CA ALA A 167 -40.43 21.88 -7.34
C ALA A 167 -40.49 22.41 -5.90
N GLY A 168 -41.57 23.11 -5.54
CA GLY A 168 -41.80 23.57 -4.16
C GLY A 168 -40.69 24.46 -3.57
N GLY A 169 -39.97 25.21 -4.40
CA GLY A 169 -38.83 26.02 -3.95
C GLY A 169 -37.54 25.23 -3.67
N MET A 170 -37.48 23.94 -3.99
CA MET A 170 -36.25 23.14 -4.01
C MET A 170 -35.85 22.76 -5.42
N LEU A 171 -34.55 22.78 -5.69
CA LEU A 171 -33.95 22.16 -6.87
C LEU A 171 -33.38 20.81 -6.48
N THR A 172 -33.86 19.75 -7.12
CA THR A 172 -33.32 18.40 -7.00
C THR A 172 -32.50 18.08 -8.24
N VAL A 173 -31.25 17.68 -8.05
CA VAL A 173 -30.36 17.16 -9.10
C VAL A 173 -30.16 15.68 -8.87
N ARG A 174 -30.44 14.86 -9.88
CA ARG A 174 -30.19 13.42 -9.90
C ARG A 174 -29.10 13.12 -10.91
N MET A 175 -28.11 12.35 -10.48
CA MET A 175 -26.98 11.91 -11.29
C MET A 175 -27.02 10.39 -11.38
N ARG A 176 -27.04 9.84 -12.59
CA ARG A 176 -27.09 8.40 -12.87
C ARG A 176 -25.87 7.99 -13.68
N TRP A 177 -25.26 6.86 -13.35
CA TRP A 177 -24.15 6.28 -14.11
C TRP A 177 -24.20 4.77 -14.09
N THR A 178 -23.46 4.15 -15.02
CA THR A 178 -23.16 2.72 -14.99
C THR A 178 -21.72 2.55 -14.53
N ASP A 179 -21.48 1.65 -13.59
CA ASP A 179 -20.14 1.33 -13.09
C ASP A 179 -19.40 0.32 -13.98
N SER A 180 -18.22 -0.13 -13.54
CA SER A 180 -17.41 -1.11 -14.28
C SER A 180 -17.97 -2.55 -14.26
N GLN A 181 -18.95 -2.85 -13.41
CA GLN A 181 -19.61 -4.16 -13.34
C GLN A 181 -20.89 -4.19 -14.20
N GLY A 182 -21.38 -3.03 -14.61
CA GLY A 182 -22.62 -2.87 -15.38
C GLY A 182 -23.82 -2.42 -14.53
N ASP A 183 -23.60 -2.17 -13.23
CA ASP A 183 -24.68 -1.79 -12.32
C ASP A 183 -25.04 -0.31 -12.48
N ALA A 184 -26.35 -0.04 -12.59
CA ALA A 184 -26.90 1.29 -12.70
C ALA A 184 -27.04 1.93 -11.30
N ASN A 185 -26.25 2.98 -11.07
CA ASN A 185 -26.18 3.71 -9.81
C ASN A 185 -26.83 5.10 -9.96
N GLU A 186 -27.47 5.59 -8.89
CA GLU A 186 -28.10 6.92 -8.86
C GLU A 186 -27.80 7.64 -7.55
N LEU A 187 -27.47 8.93 -7.65
CA LEU A 187 -27.28 9.87 -6.56
C LEU A 187 -28.28 11.03 -6.71
N SER A 188 -28.94 11.43 -5.62
CA SER A 188 -29.81 12.62 -5.62
C SER A 188 -29.36 13.62 -4.56
N LEU A 189 -29.10 14.85 -4.99
CA LEU A 189 -28.88 16.01 -4.13
C LEU A 189 -30.05 16.98 -4.27
N SER A 190 -30.34 17.75 -3.21
CA SER A 190 -31.37 18.80 -3.26
C SER A 190 -30.94 20.03 -2.46
N ALA A 191 -31.26 21.21 -2.96
CA ALA A 191 -30.97 22.48 -2.31
C ALA A 191 -32.16 23.46 -2.48
N PRO A 192 -32.35 24.41 -1.54
CA PRO A 192 -33.36 25.45 -1.68
C PRO A 192 -33.00 26.41 -2.82
N ILE A 193 -34.01 26.79 -3.61
CA ILE A 193 -33.91 27.81 -4.65
C ILE A 193 -34.04 29.17 -3.97
N LEU A 194 -32.90 29.77 -3.63
CA LEU A 194 -32.87 31.17 -3.23
C LEU A 194 -33.18 32.03 -4.47
N LEU A 195 -34.32 32.72 -4.47
CA LEU A 195 -34.53 33.83 -5.39
C LEU A 195 -33.58 34.95 -4.95
N GLN A 196 -32.52 35.20 -5.72
CA GLN A 196 -31.77 36.43 -5.58
C GLN A 196 -32.70 37.59 -5.93
N THR A 197 -33.16 38.31 -4.92
CA THR A 197 -33.76 39.63 -5.10
C THR A 197 -32.69 40.53 -5.70
N ALA A 198 -32.95 41.10 -6.88
CA ALA A 198 -32.00 42.00 -7.54
C ALA A 198 -31.56 43.13 -6.58
N PRO A 199 -30.28 43.53 -6.58
CA PRO A 199 -29.84 44.67 -5.78
C PRO A 199 -30.63 45.92 -6.20
N PRO A 200 -31.03 46.79 -5.25
CA PRO A 200 -31.80 47.99 -5.58
C PRO A 200 -31.01 48.90 -6.54
N PRO A 201 -31.68 49.56 -7.50
CA PRO A 201 -31.03 50.56 -8.34
C PRO A 201 -30.50 51.69 -7.45
N LYS A 202 -29.34 52.23 -7.83
CA LYS A 202 -28.72 53.41 -7.20
C LYS A 202 -29.37 54.69 -7.71
#